data_AF-S7QD87-F1
#
_entry.id   AF-S7QD87-F1
#
_cell.length_a   1.000
_cell.length_b   1.000
_cell.length_c   1.000
_cell.angle_alpha   90.00
_cell.angle_beta   90.00
_cell.angle_gamma   90.00
#
_symmetry.space_group_name_H-M   'P 1'
#
loop_
_entity.id
_entity.type
_entity.pdbx_description
1 polymer ?
#
loop_
_entity_poly.entity_id
_entity_poly.type
_entity_poly.pdbx_seq_one_letter_code
_entity_poly.pdbx_strand_id
1 'polypeptide(L)'
;MLLVRLCRCRPVFRQIPTFLRAYATTEQAYIPPAQLEDVAPPTYRNNPNSWRRKDKPASPAYYTTRPSFYETIATLNDALQAARLALRDRGLYPLPAHALAALPEYPTLYMNQVDMAATLADGQRLTTTRHRRVIDILSDLHECRRIARAAALADLERGLDGVIEVFERPNKEARLAQGKRKPVAFDEYGRSYTVGRRKESSARVWLIPTVPFEQQVSGAPSGLAEEGKESVNDLPVTQILVNNTPLPQYFPHLSDREAILRPFKVAGVLGAYNVFALVRGGGTTGQTGSIVTGIARGILAQEHRRAQLISEHIQTNYLEPINRELAGVDPALVERMETMGSDMTMSMADLEQMNERAGDSEEGRVMSLVRARREKLEAVRRAREAAEKVELVLRRSKLVRRDPRMVERKKTGLAKARKRYAWVKR
;
A
#
# COMPACT_ATOMS: atom_id res chain seq x y z
N MET A 1 34.58 10.43 -34.08
CA MET A 1 34.57 11.21 -32.81
C MET A 1 34.08 12.63 -33.07
N LEU A 2 32.76 12.82 -33.07
CA LEU A 2 32.10 14.10 -33.25
C LEU A 2 31.07 14.20 -32.13
N LEU A 3 31.39 14.97 -31.08
CA LEU A 3 30.47 15.20 -29.97
C LEU A 3 29.57 16.39 -30.31
N VAL A 4 28.30 16.04 -30.50
CA VAL A 4 27.18 16.89 -30.91
C VAL A 4 26.90 17.97 -29.86
N ARG A 5 26.81 19.21 -30.36
CA ARG A 5 26.27 20.39 -29.68
C ARG A 5 24.84 20.11 -29.20
N LEU A 6 24.63 20.11 -27.88
CA LEU A 6 23.31 20.35 -27.30
C LEU A 6 23.27 21.79 -26.78
N CYS A 7 22.39 22.58 -27.39
CA CYS A 7 22.09 23.96 -27.05
C CYS A 7 21.62 24.07 -25.59
N ARG A 8 22.49 24.56 -24.71
CA ARG A 8 22.07 25.12 -23.43
C ARG A 8 21.45 26.49 -23.70
N CYS A 9 20.12 26.56 -23.72
CA CYS A 9 19.42 27.81 -23.47
C CYS A 9 19.78 28.24 -22.04
N ARG A 10 20.75 29.14 -21.90
CA ARG A 10 21.01 29.84 -20.65
C ARG A 10 19.73 30.61 -20.31
N PRO A 11 19.15 30.49 -19.10
CA PRO A 11 18.22 31.51 -18.66
C PRO A 11 19.01 32.82 -18.66
N VAL A 12 18.52 33.79 -19.44
CA VAL A 12 18.96 35.18 -19.33
C VAL A 12 18.49 35.63 -17.96
N PHE A 13 19.34 35.44 -16.95
CA PHE A 13 19.24 36.21 -15.72
C PHE A 13 19.33 37.66 -16.18
N ARG A 14 18.18 38.35 -16.22
CA ARG A 14 18.18 39.80 -16.08
C ARG A 14 18.94 40.04 -14.79
N GLN A 15 20.17 40.51 -14.94
CA GLN A 15 20.93 41.10 -13.86
C GLN A 15 20.04 42.20 -13.32
N ILE A 16 19.29 41.90 -12.26
CA ILE A 16 18.80 42.94 -11.37
C ILE A 16 20.09 43.64 -10.97
N PRO A 17 20.27 44.94 -11.29
CA PRO A 17 21.43 45.64 -10.81
C PRO A 17 21.36 45.46 -9.30
N THR A 18 22.33 44.76 -8.74
CA THR A 18 22.58 44.85 -7.32
C THR A 18 22.80 46.33 -7.11
N PHE A 19 21.77 47.04 -6.61
CA PHE A 19 22.02 48.24 -5.87
C PHE A 19 22.93 47.76 -4.77
N LEU A 20 24.23 47.94 -5.01
CA LEU A 20 25.24 47.95 -4.00
C LEU A 20 24.73 49.01 -3.03
N ARG A 21 23.99 48.59 -2.02
CA ARG A 21 24.00 49.28 -0.74
C ARG A 21 25.39 49.00 -0.19
N ALA A 22 26.38 49.62 -0.83
CA ALA A 22 27.66 49.86 -0.26
C ALA A 22 27.35 50.77 0.93
N TYR A 23 27.24 50.19 2.11
CA TYR A 23 27.67 50.94 3.27
C TYR A 23 29.12 51.31 2.95
N ALA A 24 29.36 52.59 2.70
CA ALA A 24 30.70 53.13 2.59
C ALA A 24 31.36 52.91 3.95
N THR A 25 31.98 51.76 4.16
CA THR A 25 33.07 51.60 5.11
C THR A 25 34.37 51.73 4.32
N THR A 26 34.48 52.82 3.58
CA THR A 26 35.76 53.38 3.14
C THR A 26 36.13 54.48 4.13
N GLU A 27 36.31 54.10 5.38
CA GLU A 27 37.07 54.89 6.34
C GLU A 27 37.93 53.88 7.09
N GLN A 28 39.18 53.73 6.65
CA GLN A 28 40.21 53.40 7.61
C GLN A 28 40.03 54.41 8.74
N ALA A 29 39.80 53.95 9.97
CA ALA A 29 39.75 54.84 11.12
C ALA A 29 40.97 55.77 11.02
N TYR A 30 40.74 57.08 11.05
CA TYR A 30 41.82 58.06 10.98
C TYR A 30 42.71 57.85 12.20
N ILE A 31 43.83 57.16 12.00
CA ILE A 31 44.86 56.94 13.02
C ILE A 31 45.86 58.09 12.85
N PRO A 32 46.05 58.94 13.88
CA PRO A 32 47.02 60.03 13.80
C PRO A 32 48.43 59.45 13.51
N PRO A 33 49.21 60.08 12.63
CA PRO A 33 50.47 59.52 12.13
C PRO A 33 51.50 59.25 13.25
N ALA A 34 51.43 59.96 14.37
CA ALA A 34 52.27 59.74 15.54
C ALA A 34 52.08 58.36 16.20
N GLN A 35 50.91 57.71 16.01
CA GLN A 35 50.66 56.36 16.52
C GLN A 35 51.17 55.25 15.58
N LEU A 36 51.67 55.60 14.40
CA LEU A 36 52.24 54.67 13.42
C LEU A 36 53.78 54.62 13.45
N GLU A 37 54.45 55.50 14.20
CA GLU A 37 55.92 55.57 14.24
C GLU A 37 56.56 54.31 14.86
N ASP A 38 55.90 53.68 15.83
CA ASP A 38 56.39 52.47 16.51
C ASP A 38 55.80 51.15 15.96
N VAL A 39 54.87 51.21 15.01
CA VAL A 39 54.26 50.01 14.41
C VAL A 39 55.07 49.62 13.17
N ALA A 40 56.20 48.97 13.41
CA ALA A 40 57.00 48.39 12.33
C ALA A 40 56.13 47.42 11.51
N PRO A 41 55.95 47.63 10.19
CA PRO A 41 55.25 46.65 9.36
C PRO A 41 56.03 45.34 9.37
N PRO A 42 55.39 44.17 9.52
CA PRO A 42 56.11 42.91 9.66
C PRO A 42 56.93 42.62 8.41
N THR A 43 58.25 42.64 8.56
CA THR A 43 59.22 42.32 7.52
C THR A 43 59.24 40.81 7.29
N TYR A 44 58.37 40.30 6.40
CA TYR A 44 58.51 38.96 5.84
C TYR A 44 58.88 39.02 4.36
N ARG A 45 60.13 38.60 4.11
CA ARG A 45 60.72 38.23 2.81
C ARG A 45 59.78 37.36 1.97
N ASN A 46 59.53 37.80 0.73
CA ASN A 46 59.25 36.97 -0.45
C ASN A 46 57.90 36.20 -0.57
N ASN A 47 56.76 36.79 -0.19
CA ASN A 47 55.50 36.43 -0.86
C ASN A 47 54.49 37.61 -0.83
N PRO A 48 54.30 38.37 -1.93
CA PRO A 48 53.41 39.53 -1.97
C PRO A 48 51.91 39.18 -1.84
N ASN A 49 51.54 37.91 -1.69
CA ASN A 49 50.14 37.46 -1.64
C ASN A 49 49.70 36.83 -0.30
N SER A 50 50.56 36.71 0.72
CA SER A 50 50.23 35.99 1.97
C SER A 50 49.20 36.72 2.86
N TRP A 51 49.08 38.04 2.76
CA TRP A 51 48.16 38.87 3.55
C TRP A 51 46.69 38.80 3.09
N ARG A 52 46.40 38.17 1.94
CA ARG A 52 45.13 38.40 1.22
C ARG A 52 44.11 37.27 1.20
N ARG A 53 44.31 36.16 1.90
CA ARG A 53 43.29 35.09 1.92
C ARG A 53 43.20 34.43 3.29
N LYS A 54 42.37 34.99 4.17
CA LYS A 54 41.75 34.16 5.21
C LYS A 54 40.87 33.16 4.47
N ASP A 55 41.10 31.88 4.67
CA ASP A 55 40.26 30.85 4.08
C ASP A 55 38.83 31.04 4.60
N LYS A 56 37.91 31.33 3.68
CA LYS A 56 36.49 31.41 4.03
C LYS A 56 36.02 29.99 4.35
N PRO A 57 35.13 29.83 5.35
CA PRO A 57 34.58 28.52 5.63
C PRO A 57 33.91 27.95 4.38
N ALA A 58 34.03 26.64 4.19
CA ALA A 58 33.52 25.95 3.01
C ALA A 58 32.00 26.10 2.85
N SER A 59 31.28 26.29 3.96
CA SER A 59 29.83 26.39 3.93
C SER A 59 29.26 27.64 4.61
N PRO A 60 28.11 28.15 4.13
CA PRO A 60 27.42 29.28 4.77
C PRO A 60 26.90 28.96 6.17
N ALA A 61 26.61 27.68 6.44
CA ALA A 61 26.11 27.21 7.73
C ALA A 61 27.23 26.89 8.74
N TYR A 62 28.49 27.22 8.43
CA TYR A 62 29.65 26.89 9.25
C TYR A 62 29.55 27.35 10.72
N TYR A 63 29.00 28.54 10.95
CA TYR A 63 28.84 29.10 12.30
C TYR A 63 27.60 28.56 13.05
N THR A 64 26.86 27.62 12.45
CA THR A 64 25.73 26.97 13.11
C THR A 64 26.19 25.79 13.96
N THR A 65 25.32 25.33 14.84
CA THR A 65 25.60 24.14 15.67
C THR A 65 25.74 22.85 14.85
N ARG A 66 25.20 22.80 13.63
CA ARG A 66 25.20 21.62 12.74
C ARG A 66 25.21 22.03 11.25
N PRO A 67 26.37 22.34 10.68
CA PRO A 67 26.48 22.89 9.33
C PRO A 67 25.84 21.99 8.26
N SER A 68 26.20 20.70 8.23
CA SER A 68 25.72 19.69 7.28
C SER A 68 24.19 19.51 7.26
N PHE A 69 23.56 19.56 8.43
CA PHE A 69 22.10 19.50 8.56
C PHE A 69 21.40 20.75 8.00
N TYR A 70 21.92 21.95 8.27
CA TYR A 70 21.30 23.17 7.75
C TYR A 70 21.55 23.36 6.26
N GLU A 71 22.70 22.92 5.75
CA GLU A 71 22.97 22.85 4.31
C GLU A 71 21.99 21.93 3.60
N THR A 72 21.79 20.71 4.11
CA THR A 72 20.82 19.76 3.53
C THR A 72 19.39 20.25 3.59
N ILE A 73 18.98 20.95 4.66
CA ILE A 73 17.68 21.62 4.68
C ILE A 73 17.61 22.73 3.65
N ALA A 74 18.66 23.53 3.47
CA ALA A 74 18.68 24.59 2.47
C ALA A 74 18.55 24.00 1.06
N THR A 75 19.32 22.96 0.73
CA THR A 75 19.23 22.30 -0.57
C THR A 75 17.87 21.68 -0.82
N LEU A 76 17.25 21.05 0.18
CA LEU A 76 15.90 20.50 0.08
C LEU A 76 14.84 21.58 -0.11
N ASN A 77 14.95 22.72 0.59
CA ASN A 77 14.05 23.86 0.38
C ASN A 77 14.23 24.48 -1.01
N ASP A 78 15.46 24.65 -1.48
CA ASP A 78 15.75 25.19 -2.82
C ASP A 78 15.18 24.26 -3.90
N ALA A 79 15.35 22.94 -3.74
CA ALA A 79 14.75 21.95 -4.61
C ALA A 79 13.21 22.02 -4.59
N LEU A 80 12.61 22.19 -3.41
CA LEU A 80 11.15 22.29 -3.26
C LEU A 80 10.60 23.56 -3.90
N GLN A 81 11.28 24.69 -3.71
CA GLN A 81 10.89 25.96 -4.34
C GLN A 81 11.05 25.88 -5.86
N ALA A 82 12.15 25.33 -6.36
CA ALA A 82 12.36 25.13 -7.79
C ALA A 82 11.29 24.22 -8.41
N ALA A 83 10.91 23.15 -7.72
CA ALA A 83 9.85 22.24 -8.17
C ALA A 83 8.48 22.90 -8.20
N ARG A 84 8.12 23.63 -7.13
CA ARG A 84 6.86 24.38 -7.06
C ARG A 84 6.78 25.45 -8.15
N LEU A 85 7.86 26.17 -8.42
CA LEU A 85 7.92 27.15 -9.50
C LEU A 85 7.75 26.47 -10.86
N ALA A 86 8.49 25.38 -11.14
CA ALA A 86 8.38 24.66 -12.40
C ALA A 86 6.99 24.08 -12.69
N LEU A 87 6.25 23.71 -11.63
CA LEU A 87 4.85 23.27 -11.72
C LEU A 87 3.88 24.45 -11.85
N ARG A 88 4.13 25.56 -11.14
CA ARG A 88 3.32 26.78 -11.21
C ARG A 88 3.41 27.45 -12.57
N ASP A 89 4.60 27.49 -13.18
CA ASP A 89 4.80 28.03 -14.53
C ASP A 89 3.98 27.28 -15.59
N ARG A 90 3.60 26.02 -15.29
CA ARG A 90 2.72 25.18 -16.13
C ARG A 90 1.27 25.17 -15.68
N GLY A 91 0.91 25.96 -14.66
CA GLY A 91 -0.45 26.02 -14.13
C GLY A 91 -0.90 24.77 -13.36
N LEU A 92 0.02 23.88 -12.99
CA LEU A 92 -0.32 22.62 -12.33
C LEU A 92 -0.41 22.75 -10.81
N TYR A 93 0.28 23.71 -10.19
CA TYR A 93 0.34 23.85 -8.72
C TYR A 93 -0.28 25.17 -8.24
N PRO A 94 -1.07 25.18 -7.13
CA PRO A 94 -1.46 24.03 -6.30
C PRO A 94 -2.67 23.26 -6.86
N LEU A 95 -2.64 21.93 -6.79
CA LEU A 95 -3.82 21.12 -7.11
C LEU A 95 -4.81 21.08 -5.93
N PRO A 96 -6.12 21.00 -6.21
CA PRO A 96 -7.11 20.74 -5.18
C PRO A 96 -6.99 19.31 -4.63
N ALA A 97 -7.42 19.12 -3.37
CA ALA A 97 -7.23 17.85 -2.64
C ALA A 97 -7.85 16.63 -3.35
N HIS A 98 -9.00 16.80 -4.01
CA HIS A 98 -9.65 15.70 -4.75
C HIS A 98 -8.83 15.26 -5.97
N ALA A 99 -8.19 16.21 -6.68
CA ALA A 99 -7.35 15.90 -7.83
C ALA A 99 -6.06 15.20 -7.37
N LEU A 100 -5.47 15.62 -6.24
CA LEU A 100 -4.32 14.94 -5.63
C LEU A 100 -4.65 13.52 -5.17
N ALA A 101 -5.86 13.27 -4.67
CA ALA A 101 -6.32 11.94 -4.28
C ALA A 101 -6.55 11.01 -5.47
N ALA A 102 -6.85 11.54 -6.65
CA ALA A 102 -7.02 10.76 -7.87
C ALA A 102 -5.67 10.31 -8.50
N LEU A 103 -4.57 10.99 -8.18
CA LEU A 103 -3.25 10.63 -8.71
C LEU A 103 -2.72 9.32 -8.12
N PRO A 104 -2.05 8.46 -8.91
CA PRO A 104 -1.49 7.21 -8.41
C PRO A 104 -0.52 7.47 -7.25
N GLU A 105 -0.67 6.68 -6.18
CA GLU A 105 0.22 6.72 -5.02
C GLU A 105 1.37 5.73 -5.18
N TYR A 106 2.58 6.18 -4.85
CA TYR A 106 3.76 5.33 -4.77
C TYR A 106 4.20 5.26 -3.31
N PRO A 107 4.35 4.05 -2.72
CA PRO A 107 4.77 3.93 -1.34
C PRO A 107 6.21 4.41 -1.19
N THR A 108 6.43 5.53 -0.51
CA THR A 108 7.76 5.98 -0.09
C THR A 108 8.05 5.54 1.33
N LEU A 109 9.31 5.18 1.60
CA LEU A 109 9.74 4.79 2.94
C LEU A 109 11.09 5.45 3.22
N TYR A 110 11.02 6.61 3.87
CA TYR A 110 12.20 7.38 4.24
C TYR A 110 13.01 6.70 5.34
N MET A 111 14.28 7.09 5.42
CA MET A 111 15.24 6.67 6.44
C MET A 111 14.71 6.89 7.88
N ASN A 112 15.07 5.98 8.78
CA ASN A 112 14.86 6.20 10.21
C ASN A 112 15.70 7.40 10.69
N GLN A 113 15.39 7.93 11.87
CA GLN A 113 16.18 8.99 12.52
C GLN A 113 17.67 8.64 12.67
N VAL A 114 18.01 7.36 12.90
CA VAL A 114 19.39 6.88 13.04
C VAL A 114 20.09 6.86 11.68
N ASP A 115 19.45 6.23 10.68
CA ASP A 115 20.00 6.11 9.32
C ASP A 115 20.16 7.51 8.69
N MET A 116 19.18 8.39 8.90
CA MET A 116 19.21 9.77 8.43
C MET A 116 20.28 10.61 9.15
N ALA A 117 20.55 10.33 10.43
CA ALA A 117 21.67 10.98 11.12
C ALA A 117 23.03 10.53 10.54
N ALA A 118 23.14 9.26 10.12
CA ALA A 118 24.34 8.74 9.48
C ALA A 118 24.58 9.33 8.08
N THR A 119 23.52 9.65 7.33
CA THR A 119 23.65 10.30 6.02
C THR A 119 23.85 11.81 6.11
N LEU A 120 23.22 12.47 7.08
CA LEU A 120 23.22 13.93 7.20
C LEU A 120 24.34 14.51 8.07
N ALA A 121 25.01 13.73 8.92
CA ALA A 121 25.84 14.30 9.97
C ALA A 121 27.13 13.53 10.31
N ASP A 122 28.09 14.31 10.81
CA ASP A 122 29.42 13.99 11.33
C ASP A 122 29.40 13.13 12.62
N GLY A 123 28.51 12.15 12.72
CA GLY A 123 28.39 11.22 13.86
C GLY A 123 27.45 11.66 14.99
N GLN A 124 26.73 12.78 14.86
CA GLN A 124 25.79 13.25 15.89
C GLN A 124 24.36 12.73 15.71
N ARG A 125 23.69 12.36 16.82
CA ARG A 125 22.28 11.94 16.82
C ARG A 125 21.35 13.10 16.41
N LEU A 126 20.44 12.86 15.47
CA LEU A 126 19.39 13.79 15.09
C LEU A 126 18.31 13.88 16.18
N THR A 127 17.65 15.02 16.40
CA THR A 127 16.49 15.12 17.29
C THR A 127 15.21 14.79 16.52
N THR A 128 14.16 14.31 17.22
CA THR A 128 12.89 13.94 16.58
C THR A 128 12.25 15.11 15.83
N THR A 129 12.35 16.33 16.37
CA THR A 129 11.84 17.56 15.73
C THR A 129 12.52 17.85 14.39
N ARG A 130 13.84 17.66 14.33
CA ARG A 130 14.64 17.87 13.12
C ARG A 130 14.39 16.78 12.09
N HIS A 131 14.27 15.52 12.53
CA HIS A 131 13.93 14.41 11.66
C HIS A 131 12.55 14.60 11.01
N ARG A 132 11.53 15.01 11.79
CA ARG A 132 10.21 15.36 11.26
C ARG A 132 10.29 16.50 10.24
N ARG A 133 11.03 17.57 10.55
CA ARG A 133 11.21 18.69 9.60
C ARG A 133 11.76 18.25 8.24
N VAL A 134 12.71 17.30 8.22
CA VAL A 134 13.23 16.75 6.97
C VAL A 134 12.16 15.91 6.26
N ILE A 135 11.43 15.06 6.99
CA ILE A 135 10.31 14.28 6.43
C ILE A 135 9.25 15.19 5.81
N ASP A 136 8.87 16.27 6.47
CA ASP A 136 7.84 17.20 6.00
C ASP A 136 8.24 17.84 4.65
N ILE A 137 9.51 18.23 4.51
CA ILE A 137 10.03 18.75 3.24
C ILE A 137 10.09 17.66 2.16
N LEU A 138 10.47 16.43 2.53
CA LEU A 138 10.50 15.31 1.61
C LEU A 138 9.09 14.88 1.16
N SER A 139 8.07 14.97 2.03
CA SER A 139 6.68 14.72 1.64
C SER A 139 6.18 15.77 0.65
N ASP A 140 6.50 17.04 0.86
CA ASP A 140 6.15 18.11 -0.08
C ASP A 140 6.84 17.91 -1.45
N LEU A 141 8.10 17.48 -1.46
CA LEU A 141 8.83 17.13 -2.67
C LEU A 141 8.22 15.91 -3.38
N HIS A 142 7.78 14.91 -2.61
CA HIS A 142 7.12 13.73 -3.13
C HIS A 142 5.78 14.06 -3.78
N GLU A 143 5.01 14.98 -3.20
CA GLU A 143 3.79 15.51 -3.83
C GLU A 143 4.10 16.18 -5.17
N CYS A 144 5.11 17.05 -5.22
CA CYS A 144 5.55 17.68 -6.47
C CYS A 144 5.95 16.63 -7.52
N ARG A 145 6.63 15.55 -7.11
CA ARG A 145 6.98 14.42 -7.99
C ARG A 145 5.73 13.71 -8.54
N ARG A 146 4.75 13.43 -7.69
CA ARG A 146 3.48 12.78 -8.12
C ARG A 146 2.79 13.59 -9.21
N ILE A 147 2.75 14.90 -9.05
CA ILE A 147 2.17 15.83 -10.02
C ILE A 147 2.97 15.83 -11.32
N ALA A 148 4.30 15.95 -11.22
CA ALA A 148 5.19 15.95 -12.38
C ALA A 148 5.04 14.68 -13.22
N ARG A 149 4.93 13.51 -12.57
CA ARG A 149 4.74 12.23 -13.25
C ARG A 149 3.38 12.12 -13.95
N ALA A 150 2.31 12.55 -13.28
CA ALA A 150 0.97 12.57 -13.86
C ALA A 150 0.89 13.49 -15.10
N ALA A 151 1.65 14.60 -15.09
CA ALA A 151 1.78 15.52 -16.21
C ALA A 151 2.86 15.14 -17.23
N ALA A 152 3.47 13.94 -17.13
CA ALA A 152 4.53 13.43 -18.00
C ALA A 152 5.78 14.35 -18.12
N LEU A 153 6.13 15.08 -17.06
CA LEU A 153 7.31 15.95 -17.00
C LEU A 153 8.57 15.18 -16.60
N ALA A 154 9.12 14.40 -17.53
CA ALA A 154 10.20 13.46 -17.25
C ALA A 154 11.50 14.11 -16.71
N ASP A 155 11.84 15.34 -17.14
CA ASP A 155 13.04 16.04 -16.65
C ASP A 155 12.91 16.44 -15.18
N LEU A 156 11.74 16.95 -14.80
CA LEU A 156 11.44 17.35 -13.43
C LEU A 156 11.33 16.13 -12.51
N GLU A 157 10.68 15.06 -12.98
CA GLU A 157 10.60 13.79 -12.25
C GLU A 157 11.99 13.23 -11.97
N ARG A 158 12.87 13.11 -12.98
CA ARG A 158 14.24 12.62 -12.81
C ARG A 158 15.06 13.47 -11.83
N GLY A 159 14.91 14.80 -11.89
CA GLY A 159 15.59 15.71 -10.96
C GLY A 159 15.13 15.52 -9.52
N LEU A 160 13.82 15.35 -9.30
CA LEU A 160 13.23 15.10 -7.99
C LEU A 160 13.59 13.71 -7.45
N ASP A 161 13.58 12.69 -8.30
CA ASP A 161 13.98 11.32 -7.93
C ASP A 161 15.41 11.30 -7.40
N GLY A 162 16.35 11.97 -8.08
CA GLY A 162 17.74 12.03 -7.62
C GLY A 162 17.90 12.67 -6.22
N VAL A 163 17.05 13.64 -5.86
CA VAL A 163 17.07 14.26 -4.52
C VAL A 163 16.40 13.35 -3.48
N ILE A 164 15.28 12.73 -3.83
CA ILE A 164 14.48 11.90 -2.93
C ILE A 164 15.19 10.57 -2.62
N GLU A 165 15.81 9.94 -3.62
CA GLU A 165 16.45 8.62 -3.53
C GLU A 165 17.54 8.58 -2.44
N VAL A 166 18.28 9.69 -2.26
CA VAL A 166 19.29 9.85 -1.21
C VAL A 166 18.73 9.64 0.20
N PHE A 167 17.44 9.92 0.41
CA PHE A 167 16.76 9.81 1.70
C PHE A 167 15.80 8.62 1.80
N GLU A 168 15.69 7.83 0.73
CA GLU A 168 14.93 6.57 0.76
C GLU A 168 15.73 5.46 1.44
N ARG A 169 15.03 4.47 2.01
CA ARG A 169 15.74 3.31 2.55
C ARG A 169 16.23 2.38 1.45
N PRO A 170 17.45 1.84 1.57
CA PRO A 170 17.95 0.84 0.62
C PRO A 170 17.10 -0.44 0.62
N ASN A 171 16.54 -0.83 1.78
CA ASN A 171 15.69 -2.03 1.92
C ASN A 171 14.19 -1.73 1.84
N LYS A 172 13.79 -0.70 1.07
CA LYS A 172 12.39 -0.24 0.95
C LYS A 172 11.46 -1.35 0.47
N GLU A 173 11.80 -2.03 -0.62
CA GLU A 173 10.95 -3.08 -1.21
C GLU A 173 10.74 -4.25 -0.26
N ALA A 174 11.82 -4.73 0.36
CA ALA A 174 11.77 -5.79 1.36
C ALA A 174 10.87 -5.42 2.54
N ARG A 175 10.90 -4.16 3.00
CA ARG A 175 10.02 -3.68 4.09
C ARG A 175 8.56 -3.55 3.68
N LEU A 176 8.29 -3.07 2.47
CA LEU A 176 6.92 -3.03 1.92
C LEU A 176 6.36 -4.44 1.73
N ALA A 177 7.23 -5.43 1.44
CA ALA A 177 6.86 -6.83 1.35
C ALA A 177 6.67 -7.52 2.71
N GLN A 178 7.38 -7.12 3.77
CA GLN A 178 7.36 -7.77 5.10
C GLN A 178 5.96 -7.88 5.74
N GLY A 179 4.99 -7.06 5.34
CA GLY A 179 3.61 -7.09 5.82
C GLY A 179 2.63 -7.90 4.96
N LYS A 180 3.00 -8.20 3.71
CA LYS A 180 2.12 -8.90 2.77
C LYS A 180 2.17 -10.40 3.07
N ARG A 181 1.02 -10.98 3.41
CA ARG A 181 0.89 -12.43 3.62
C ARG A 181 1.02 -13.11 2.26
N LYS A 182 1.79 -14.21 2.20
CA LYS A 182 1.79 -15.07 1.02
C LYS A 182 0.36 -15.59 0.77
N PRO A 183 -0.13 -15.59 -0.48
CA PRO A 183 -1.44 -16.15 -0.78
C PRO A 183 -1.47 -17.64 -0.40
N VAL A 184 -2.65 -18.13 -0.05
CA VAL A 184 -2.85 -19.54 0.29
C VAL A 184 -2.70 -20.37 -0.98
N ALA A 185 -1.95 -21.46 -0.88
CA ALA A 185 -1.78 -22.40 -1.99
C ALA A 185 -3.06 -23.22 -2.19
N PHE A 186 -3.42 -23.41 -3.45
CA PHE A 186 -4.51 -24.28 -3.85
C PHE A 186 -4.00 -25.49 -4.59
N ASP A 187 -4.64 -26.63 -4.35
CA ASP A 187 -4.37 -27.87 -5.08
C ASP A 187 -5.11 -27.88 -6.43
N GLU A 188 -4.77 -28.85 -7.28
CA GLU A 188 -5.44 -29.18 -8.55
C GLU A 188 -6.97 -29.32 -8.38
N TYR A 189 -7.39 -29.97 -7.29
CA TYR A 189 -8.81 -30.22 -6.97
C TYR A 189 -9.55 -29.01 -6.37
N GLY A 190 -8.98 -27.80 -6.43
CA GLY A 190 -9.65 -26.62 -5.90
C GLY A 190 -9.57 -26.45 -4.38
N ARG A 191 -8.81 -27.30 -3.67
CA ARG A 191 -8.77 -27.35 -2.20
C ARG A 191 -7.81 -26.31 -1.65
N SER A 192 -8.20 -25.61 -0.58
CA SER A 192 -7.31 -24.65 0.10
C SER A 192 -6.59 -25.35 1.25
N TYR A 193 -5.25 -25.31 1.28
CA TYR A 193 -4.46 -25.84 2.38
C TYR A 193 -4.15 -24.76 3.43
N THR A 194 -4.60 -24.97 4.67
CA THR A 194 -4.37 -24.02 5.76
C THR A 194 -3.93 -24.69 7.05
N VAL A 195 -3.28 -23.90 7.92
CA VAL A 195 -2.79 -24.36 9.22
C VAL A 195 -3.30 -23.46 10.33
N GLY A 196 -3.83 -24.10 11.37
CA GLY A 196 -4.22 -23.47 12.62
C GLY A 196 -3.42 -24.03 13.80
N ARG A 197 -3.16 -23.18 14.80
CA ARG A 197 -2.43 -23.57 16.02
C ARG A 197 -3.03 -22.89 17.24
N ARG A 198 -3.21 -23.65 18.31
CA ARG A 198 -3.64 -23.13 19.62
C ARG A 198 -2.99 -23.94 20.73
N LYS A 199 -2.32 -23.26 21.67
CA LYS A 199 -1.47 -23.91 22.67
C LYS A 199 -0.50 -24.89 21.99
N GLU A 200 -0.58 -26.17 22.32
CA GLU A 200 0.22 -27.27 21.77
C GLU A 200 -0.44 -27.95 20.56
N SER A 201 -1.73 -27.68 20.31
CA SER A 201 -2.47 -28.30 19.21
C SER A 201 -2.16 -27.64 17.87
N SER A 202 -1.96 -28.47 16.86
CA SER A 202 -1.77 -28.06 15.48
C SER A 202 -2.76 -28.80 14.58
N ALA A 203 -3.43 -28.04 13.71
CA ALA A 203 -4.41 -28.56 12.75
C ALA A 203 -3.97 -28.19 11.33
N ARG A 204 -3.94 -29.19 10.45
CA ARG A 204 -3.88 -29.01 8.99
C ARG A 204 -5.29 -29.15 8.47
N VAL A 205 -5.76 -28.18 7.70
CA VAL A 205 -7.16 -28.11 7.27
C VAL A 205 -7.19 -27.91 5.76
N TRP A 206 -7.90 -28.80 5.09
CA TRP A 206 -8.25 -28.72 3.68
C TRP A 206 -9.72 -28.31 3.58
N LEU A 207 -9.99 -27.25 2.84
CA LEU A 207 -11.35 -26.77 2.57
C LEU A 207 -11.66 -26.97 1.08
N ILE A 208 -12.80 -27.58 0.79
CA ILE A 208 -13.26 -27.88 -0.57
C ILE A 208 -14.67 -27.30 -0.74
N PRO A 209 -14.99 -26.58 -1.82
CA PRO A 209 -16.37 -26.20 -2.07
C PRO A 209 -17.22 -27.43 -2.38
N THR A 210 -18.50 -27.44 -1.96
CA THR A 210 -19.43 -28.53 -2.28
C THR A 210 -19.74 -28.59 -3.77
N VAL A 211 -19.89 -27.43 -4.39
CA VAL A 211 -20.00 -27.27 -5.85
C VAL A 211 -18.77 -26.50 -6.34
N PRO A 212 -17.95 -27.07 -7.24
CA PRO A 212 -16.79 -26.38 -7.79
C PRO A 212 -17.14 -25.00 -8.36
N PHE A 213 -16.36 -23.97 -8.01
CA PHE A 213 -16.65 -22.59 -8.46
C PHE A 213 -16.62 -22.45 -9.98
N GLU A 214 -15.80 -23.21 -10.68
CA GLU A 214 -15.73 -23.22 -12.14
C GLU A 214 -17.07 -23.61 -12.79
N GLN A 215 -17.81 -24.55 -12.18
CA GLN A 215 -19.14 -24.95 -12.62
C GLN A 215 -20.21 -23.90 -12.27
N GLN A 216 -20.09 -23.25 -11.10
CA GLN A 216 -21.00 -22.17 -10.71
C GLN A 216 -20.94 -20.97 -11.65
N VAL A 217 -19.73 -20.68 -12.17
CA VAL A 217 -19.50 -19.52 -13.04
C VAL A 217 -19.88 -19.83 -14.49
N SER A 218 -19.64 -21.06 -14.98
CA SER A 218 -20.03 -21.45 -16.34
C SER A 218 -21.52 -21.77 -16.50
N GLY A 219 -22.24 -22.00 -15.40
CA GLY A 219 -23.66 -22.39 -15.43
C GLY A 219 -23.89 -23.82 -15.96
N ALA A 220 -22.82 -24.61 -16.13
CA ALA A 220 -22.93 -26.00 -16.57
C ALA A 220 -23.64 -26.83 -15.49
N PRO A 221 -24.61 -27.69 -15.85
CA PRO A 221 -25.23 -28.61 -14.90
C PRO A 221 -24.16 -29.52 -14.29
N SER A 222 -24.30 -29.81 -12.99
CA SER A 222 -23.35 -30.61 -12.22
C SER A 222 -23.19 -32.02 -12.79
N GLY A 223 -22.19 -32.24 -13.63
CA GLY A 223 -21.90 -33.50 -14.34
C GLY A 223 -21.38 -34.66 -13.46
N LEU A 224 -21.66 -34.64 -12.16
CA LEU A 224 -21.50 -35.78 -11.24
C LEU A 224 -22.84 -36.16 -10.59
N ALA A 225 -23.95 -35.72 -11.16
CA ALA A 225 -25.22 -36.41 -10.97
C ALA A 225 -25.16 -37.69 -11.81
N GLU A 226 -24.70 -38.80 -11.20
CA GLU A 226 -25.13 -40.10 -11.69
C GLU A 226 -26.66 -40.10 -11.72
N GLU A 227 -27.23 -40.39 -12.89
CA GLU A 227 -28.67 -40.51 -13.10
C GLU A 227 -29.21 -41.62 -12.18
N GLY A 228 -29.68 -41.27 -10.98
CA GLY A 228 -30.37 -42.23 -10.12
C GLY A 228 -30.21 -42.00 -8.62
N LYS A 229 -30.95 -41.00 -8.10
CA LYS A 229 -31.56 -40.86 -6.76
C LYS A 229 -31.42 -39.42 -6.26
N GLU A 230 -32.15 -38.49 -6.88
CA GLU A 230 -32.49 -37.24 -6.20
C GLU A 230 -33.48 -37.58 -5.08
N SER A 231 -32.93 -37.76 -3.89
CA SER A 231 -33.73 -37.94 -2.69
C SER A 231 -34.09 -36.57 -2.15
N VAL A 232 -35.24 -36.45 -1.48
CA VAL A 232 -35.77 -35.20 -0.90
C VAL A 232 -34.82 -34.52 0.12
N ASN A 233 -33.61 -35.07 0.35
CA ASN A 233 -32.60 -34.62 1.31
C ASN A 233 -31.36 -33.93 0.70
N ASP A 234 -31.31 -33.61 -0.60
CA ASP A 234 -30.12 -33.07 -1.29
C ASP A 234 -29.86 -31.56 -1.04
N LEU A 235 -30.13 -31.08 0.18
CA LEU A 235 -29.62 -29.77 0.61
C LEU A 235 -28.10 -29.88 0.78
N PRO A 236 -27.31 -28.91 0.29
CA PRO A 236 -25.86 -28.96 0.43
C PRO A 236 -25.51 -28.83 1.93
N VAL A 237 -25.09 -29.94 2.54
CA VAL A 237 -24.67 -29.98 3.95
C VAL A 237 -23.15 -29.92 4.02
N THR A 238 -22.61 -29.12 4.94
CA THR A 238 -21.18 -29.12 5.26
C THR A 238 -20.79 -30.43 5.93
N GLN A 239 -19.98 -31.26 5.25
CA GLN A 239 -19.41 -32.46 5.85
C GLN A 239 -18.04 -32.14 6.46
N ILE A 240 -17.86 -32.45 7.74
CA ILE A 240 -16.62 -32.17 8.49
C ILE A 240 -16.05 -33.48 9.01
N LEU A 241 -14.86 -33.82 8.52
CA LEU A 241 -14.08 -34.99 8.94
C LEU A 241 -12.82 -34.53 9.69
N VAL A 242 -12.61 -35.09 10.88
CA VAL A 242 -11.46 -34.83 11.74
C VAL A 242 -10.72 -36.14 11.96
N ASN A 243 -9.46 -36.24 11.51
CA ASN A 243 -8.66 -37.46 11.59
C ASN A 243 -9.40 -38.70 11.05
N ASN A 244 -10.09 -38.56 9.92
CA ASN A 244 -10.93 -39.58 9.26
C ASN A 244 -12.19 -40.00 10.03
N THR A 245 -12.54 -39.31 11.11
CA THR A 245 -13.78 -39.55 11.86
C THR A 245 -14.74 -38.36 11.72
N PRO A 246 -16.07 -38.59 11.70
CA PRO A 246 -17.02 -37.49 11.61
C PRO A 246 -17.01 -36.64 12.88
N LEU A 247 -17.25 -35.33 12.70
CA LEU A 247 -17.24 -34.32 13.76
C LEU A 247 -17.92 -34.74 15.09
N PRO A 248 -19.16 -35.30 15.11
CA PRO A 248 -19.81 -35.66 16.36
C PRO A 248 -19.16 -36.83 17.10
N GLN A 249 -18.54 -37.76 16.38
CA GLN A 249 -17.84 -38.90 16.99
C GLN A 249 -16.50 -38.46 17.60
N TYR A 250 -15.77 -37.57 16.91
CA TYR A 250 -14.47 -37.09 17.39
C TYR A 250 -14.61 -36.12 18.57
N PHE A 251 -15.55 -35.16 18.49
CA PHE A 251 -15.81 -34.19 19.55
C PHE A 251 -17.13 -34.52 20.25
N PRO A 252 -17.13 -35.12 21.45
CA PRO A 252 -18.38 -35.47 22.14
C PRO A 252 -19.11 -34.23 22.68
N HIS A 253 -18.37 -33.19 23.06
CA HIS A 253 -18.95 -31.98 23.64
C HIS A 253 -19.57 -31.07 22.58
N LEU A 254 -20.81 -30.64 22.81
CA LEU A 254 -21.52 -29.73 21.90
C LEU A 254 -20.79 -28.40 21.73
N SER A 255 -20.23 -27.84 22.80
CA SER A 255 -19.52 -26.56 22.75
C SER A 255 -18.33 -26.56 21.79
N ASP A 256 -17.64 -27.70 21.65
CA ASP A 256 -16.53 -27.84 20.70
C ASP A 256 -17.06 -27.88 19.25
N ARG A 257 -18.17 -28.57 19.01
CA ARG A 257 -18.83 -28.63 17.69
C ARG A 257 -19.33 -27.25 17.26
N GLU A 258 -20.01 -26.54 18.15
CA GLU A 258 -20.49 -25.17 17.91
C GLU A 258 -19.34 -24.22 17.58
N ALA A 259 -18.21 -24.34 18.29
CA ALA A 259 -17.04 -23.53 18.03
C ALA A 259 -16.48 -23.79 16.62
N ILE A 260 -16.42 -25.05 16.18
CA ILE A 260 -15.97 -25.44 14.83
C ILE A 260 -16.92 -24.94 13.74
N LEU A 261 -18.24 -24.92 13.99
CA LEU A 261 -19.25 -24.42 13.06
C LEU A 261 -19.35 -22.89 13.02
N ARG A 262 -18.95 -22.21 14.09
CA ARG A 262 -18.97 -20.75 14.22
C ARG A 262 -18.39 -19.97 13.01
N PRO A 263 -17.21 -20.31 12.44
CA PRO A 263 -16.69 -19.60 11.26
C PRO A 263 -17.65 -19.63 10.07
N PHE A 264 -18.31 -20.76 9.80
CA PHE A 264 -19.30 -20.86 8.73
C PHE A 264 -20.55 -20.03 9.01
N LYS A 265 -21.06 -20.10 10.25
CA LYS A 265 -22.23 -19.31 10.68
C LYS A 265 -21.98 -17.81 10.58
N VAL A 266 -20.80 -17.37 10.98
CA VAL A 266 -20.40 -15.96 10.98
C VAL A 266 -20.19 -15.44 9.55
N ALA A 267 -19.63 -16.25 8.66
CA ALA A 267 -19.43 -15.88 7.26
C ALA A 267 -20.69 -16.07 6.38
N GLY A 268 -21.73 -16.74 6.88
CA GLY A 268 -22.95 -17.00 6.10
C GLY A 268 -22.78 -18.07 5.02
N VAL A 269 -21.78 -18.96 5.18
CA VAL A 269 -21.37 -19.97 4.18
C VAL A 269 -21.57 -21.40 4.71
N LEU A 270 -22.60 -21.60 5.53
CA LEU A 270 -23.02 -22.95 5.93
C LEU A 270 -23.57 -23.70 4.71
N GLY A 271 -23.18 -24.95 4.54
CA GLY A 271 -23.50 -25.78 3.38
C GLY A 271 -22.58 -25.60 2.16
N ALA A 272 -21.80 -24.52 2.10
CA ALA A 272 -20.99 -24.22 0.92
C ALA A 272 -19.67 -25.03 0.82
N TYR A 273 -19.17 -25.55 1.94
CA TYR A 273 -17.84 -26.17 2.01
C TYR A 273 -17.83 -27.48 2.78
N ASN A 274 -17.03 -28.41 2.28
CA ASN A 274 -16.60 -29.62 2.98
C ASN A 274 -15.22 -29.40 3.61
N VAL A 275 -15.01 -30.00 4.77
CA VAL A 275 -13.78 -29.84 5.56
C VAL A 275 -13.15 -31.18 5.86
N PHE A 276 -11.86 -31.28 5.58
CA PHE A 276 -11.02 -32.35 6.08
C PHE A 276 -9.93 -31.76 6.96
N ALA A 277 -9.86 -32.21 8.21
CA ALA A 277 -8.90 -31.70 9.19
C ALA A 277 -8.06 -32.84 9.79
N LEU A 278 -6.74 -32.68 9.78
CA LEU A 278 -5.81 -33.54 10.50
C LEU A 278 -5.23 -32.78 11.68
N VAL A 279 -5.45 -33.29 12.88
CA VAL A 279 -5.10 -32.60 14.12
C VAL A 279 -4.19 -33.46 14.99
N ARG A 280 -3.15 -32.82 15.53
CA ARG A 280 -2.17 -33.45 16.42
C ARG A 280 -1.82 -32.54 17.60
N GLY A 281 -1.58 -33.15 18.76
CA GLY A 281 -1.11 -32.49 19.98
C GLY A 281 -2.21 -31.78 20.79
N GLY A 282 -1.88 -31.46 22.04
CA GLY A 282 -2.78 -30.82 23.01
C GLY A 282 -4.05 -31.63 23.33
N GLY A 283 -5.02 -30.98 23.97
CA GLY A 283 -6.33 -31.57 24.33
C GLY A 283 -7.49 -31.06 23.46
N THR A 284 -8.70 -31.58 23.68
CA THR A 284 -9.92 -31.31 22.88
C THR A 284 -10.14 -29.83 22.57
N THR A 285 -10.21 -28.98 23.58
CA THR A 285 -10.44 -27.52 23.41
C THR A 285 -9.30 -26.79 22.66
N GLY A 286 -8.07 -27.30 22.77
CA GLY A 286 -6.91 -26.80 22.02
C GLY A 286 -7.05 -27.17 20.54
N GLN A 287 -7.41 -28.42 20.28
CA GLN A 287 -7.68 -28.97 18.95
C GLN A 287 -8.83 -28.22 18.26
N THR A 288 -9.98 -28.07 18.92
CA THR A 288 -11.12 -27.24 18.47
C THR A 288 -10.65 -25.87 17.99
N GLY A 289 -9.94 -25.13 18.84
CA GLY A 289 -9.52 -23.77 18.49
C GLY A 289 -8.47 -23.71 17.36
N SER A 290 -7.64 -24.75 17.23
CA SER A 290 -6.73 -24.85 16.09
C SER A 290 -7.47 -25.12 14.78
N ILE A 291 -8.48 -26.00 14.77
CA ILE A 291 -9.35 -26.24 13.62
C ILE A 291 -10.07 -24.95 13.21
N VAL A 292 -10.69 -24.25 14.18
CA VAL A 292 -11.44 -23.00 13.94
C VAL A 292 -10.59 -21.96 13.22
N THR A 293 -9.34 -21.77 13.67
CA THR A 293 -8.43 -20.79 13.04
C THR A 293 -8.04 -21.24 11.63
N GLY A 294 -7.88 -22.54 11.40
CA GLY A 294 -7.60 -23.12 10.08
C GLY A 294 -8.77 -22.91 9.12
N ILE A 295 -9.97 -23.33 9.51
CA ILE A 295 -11.20 -23.14 8.73
C ILE A 295 -11.44 -21.67 8.39
N ALA A 296 -11.33 -20.76 9.37
CA ALA A 296 -11.54 -19.33 9.13
C ALA A 296 -10.58 -18.79 8.07
N ARG A 297 -9.31 -19.24 8.05
CA ARG A 297 -8.35 -18.87 7.00
C ARG A 297 -8.66 -19.53 5.66
N GLY A 298 -9.14 -20.77 5.67
CA GLY A 298 -9.57 -21.48 4.47
C GLY A 298 -10.75 -20.79 3.79
N ILE A 299 -11.75 -20.36 4.55
CA ILE A 299 -12.91 -19.62 4.01
C ILE A 299 -12.45 -18.34 3.33
N LEU A 300 -11.56 -17.56 3.98
CA LEU A 300 -11.01 -16.35 3.35
C LEU A 300 -10.33 -16.66 2.02
N ALA A 301 -9.46 -17.68 2.00
CA ALA A 301 -8.78 -18.07 0.77
C ALA A 301 -9.79 -18.43 -0.33
N GLN A 302 -10.80 -19.24 -0.02
CA GLN A 302 -11.79 -19.67 -0.99
C GLN A 302 -12.67 -18.52 -1.50
N GLU A 303 -13.12 -17.60 -0.64
CA GLU A 303 -13.90 -16.43 -1.08
C GLU A 303 -13.07 -15.48 -1.96
N HIS A 304 -11.78 -15.27 -1.63
CA HIS A 304 -10.90 -14.51 -2.52
C HIS A 304 -10.67 -15.20 -3.86
N ARG A 305 -10.48 -16.52 -3.88
CA ARG A 305 -10.36 -17.31 -5.12
C ARG A 305 -11.64 -17.23 -5.95
N ARG A 306 -12.80 -17.35 -5.30
CA ARG A 306 -14.11 -17.23 -5.96
C ARG A 306 -14.26 -15.87 -6.65
N ALA A 307 -13.91 -14.77 -5.95
CA ALA A 307 -13.94 -13.44 -6.52
C ALA A 307 -12.96 -13.26 -7.70
N GLN A 308 -11.78 -13.89 -7.64
CA GLN A 308 -10.81 -13.89 -8.74
C GLN A 308 -11.35 -14.61 -9.97
N LEU A 309 -11.86 -15.84 -9.81
CA LEU A 309 -12.43 -16.63 -10.92
C LEU A 309 -13.63 -15.91 -11.58
N ILE A 310 -14.50 -15.29 -10.79
CA ILE A 310 -15.59 -14.46 -11.32
C ILE A 310 -15.03 -13.30 -12.13
N SER A 311 -13.98 -12.63 -11.63
CA SER A 311 -13.37 -11.50 -12.34
C SER A 311 -12.70 -11.91 -13.65
N GLU A 312 -11.99 -13.05 -13.67
CA GLU A 312 -11.35 -13.60 -14.86
C GLU A 312 -12.39 -14.02 -15.90
N HIS A 313 -13.42 -14.76 -15.48
CA HIS A 313 -14.51 -15.17 -16.38
C HIS A 313 -15.24 -13.97 -16.99
N ILE A 314 -15.55 -12.94 -16.18
CA ILE A 314 -16.19 -11.73 -16.68
C ILE A 314 -15.27 -10.97 -17.65
N GLN A 315 -13.96 -10.92 -17.36
CA GLN A 315 -12.98 -10.30 -18.24
C GLN A 315 -12.93 -10.98 -19.60
N THR A 316 -12.70 -12.30 -19.65
CA THR A 316 -12.51 -13.04 -20.89
C THR A 316 -13.78 -13.16 -21.72
N ASN A 317 -14.93 -13.49 -21.10
CA ASN A 317 -16.13 -13.81 -21.86
C ASN A 317 -17.00 -12.60 -22.21
N TYR A 318 -16.87 -11.48 -21.48
CA TYR A 318 -17.74 -10.32 -21.66
C TYR A 318 -16.94 -9.03 -21.93
N LEU A 319 -16.01 -8.66 -21.05
CA LEU A 319 -15.34 -7.36 -21.15
C LEU A 319 -14.38 -7.27 -22.35
N GLU A 320 -13.59 -8.30 -22.63
CA GLU A 320 -12.67 -8.30 -23.77
C GLU A 320 -13.41 -8.17 -25.13
N PRO A 321 -14.48 -8.94 -25.41
CA PRO A 321 -15.32 -8.73 -26.59
C PRO A 321 -15.89 -7.30 -26.67
N ILE A 322 -16.49 -6.80 -25.58
CA ILE A 322 -17.07 -5.45 -25.55
C ILE A 322 -15.99 -4.38 -25.79
N ASN A 323 -14.82 -4.52 -25.17
CA ASN A 323 -13.70 -3.59 -25.37
C ASN A 323 -13.19 -3.63 -26.81
N ARG A 324 -13.18 -4.80 -27.46
CA ARG A 324 -12.79 -4.94 -28.87
C ARG A 324 -13.80 -4.26 -29.80
N GLU A 325 -15.10 -4.37 -29.52
CA GLU A 325 -16.14 -3.66 -30.29
C GLU A 325 -16.06 -2.15 -30.10
N LEU A 326 -15.90 -1.68 -28.85
CA LEU A 326 -15.74 -0.26 -28.54
C LEU A 326 -14.45 0.33 -29.12
N ALA A 327 -13.39 -0.46 -29.29
CA ALA A 327 -12.14 0.00 -29.91
C ALA A 327 -12.29 0.32 -31.41
N GLY A 328 -13.34 -0.19 -32.07
CA GLY A 328 -13.67 0.14 -33.46
C GLY A 328 -14.48 1.43 -33.61
N VAL A 329 -14.88 2.06 -32.51
CA VAL A 329 -15.74 3.26 -32.47
C VAL A 329 -14.91 4.50 -32.15
N ASP A 330 -15.36 5.66 -32.64
CA ASP A 330 -14.73 6.95 -32.32
C ASP A 330 -14.64 7.18 -30.79
N PRO A 331 -13.44 7.45 -30.24
CA PRO A 331 -13.23 7.53 -28.80
C PRO A 331 -13.98 8.70 -28.15
N ALA A 332 -14.19 9.79 -28.90
CA ALA A 332 -14.95 10.94 -28.43
C ALA A 332 -16.44 10.62 -28.21
N LEU A 333 -17.00 9.71 -29.01
CA LEU A 333 -18.38 9.26 -28.84
C LEU A 333 -18.49 8.38 -27.59
N VAL A 334 -17.56 7.46 -27.38
CA VAL A 334 -17.51 6.60 -26.20
C VAL A 334 -17.40 7.43 -24.92
N GLU A 335 -16.51 8.43 -24.88
CA GLU A 335 -16.33 9.32 -23.73
C GLU A 335 -17.58 10.17 -23.44
N ARG A 336 -18.25 10.66 -24.49
CA ARG A 336 -19.54 11.38 -24.37
C ARG A 336 -20.62 10.48 -23.78
N MET A 337 -20.69 9.21 -24.18
CA MET A 337 -21.67 8.26 -23.66
C MET A 337 -21.34 7.80 -22.23
N GLU A 338 -20.05 7.63 -21.90
CA GLU A 338 -19.60 7.32 -20.53
C GLU A 338 -19.92 8.46 -19.55
N THR A 339 -19.78 9.72 -19.98
CA THR A 339 -20.15 10.92 -19.19
C THR A 339 -21.66 11.15 -19.09
N MET A 340 -22.43 10.91 -20.15
CA MET A 340 -23.90 10.95 -20.08
C MET A 340 -24.46 9.88 -19.12
N GLY A 341 -23.77 8.74 -19.00
CA GLY A 341 -24.13 7.69 -18.06
C GLY A 341 -23.77 7.98 -16.58
N SER A 342 -22.89 8.93 -16.27
CA SER A 342 -22.55 9.27 -14.88
C SER A 342 -23.56 10.19 -14.21
N ASP A 343 -24.23 11.03 -14.99
CA ASP A 343 -25.00 12.18 -14.48
C ASP A 343 -26.51 11.91 -14.36
N MET A 344 -26.99 10.75 -14.83
CA MET A 344 -28.41 10.45 -14.95
C MET A 344 -28.86 9.31 -14.03
N THR A 345 -29.57 9.64 -12.95
CA THR A 345 -30.47 8.70 -12.26
C THR A 345 -31.83 8.66 -13.01
N MET A 346 -31.82 8.23 -14.27
CA MET A 346 -33.08 8.09 -15.03
C MET A 346 -33.91 6.91 -14.52
N SER A 347 -35.24 7.04 -14.57
CA SER A 347 -36.15 5.95 -14.22
C SER A 347 -36.05 4.82 -15.26
N MET A 348 -36.29 3.57 -14.83
CA MET A 348 -36.21 2.38 -15.69
C MET A 348 -37.14 2.47 -16.93
N ALA A 349 -38.22 3.23 -16.84
CA ALA A 349 -39.22 3.39 -17.89
C ALA A 349 -38.81 4.39 -18.99
N ASP A 350 -38.10 5.46 -18.64
CA ASP A 350 -37.59 6.43 -19.62
C ASP A 350 -36.46 5.82 -20.48
N LEU A 351 -35.74 4.85 -19.89
CA LEU A 351 -34.66 4.10 -20.55
C LEU A 351 -35.17 3.08 -21.57
N GLU A 352 -36.34 2.47 -21.34
CA GLU A 352 -36.96 1.54 -22.30
C GLU A 352 -37.44 2.28 -23.56
N GLN A 353 -38.06 3.46 -23.40
CA GLN A 353 -38.51 4.28 -24.53
C GLN A 353 -37.37 4.83 -25.40
N MET A 354 -36.19 5.08 -24.81
CA MET A 354 -35.01 5.50 -25.57
C MET A 354 -34.36 4.31 -26.31
N ASN A 355 -34.40 3.11 -25.73
CA ASN A 355 -33.83 1.90 -26.34
C ASN A 355 -34.62 1.47 -27.59
N GLU A 356 -35.94 1.65 -27.60
CA GLU A 356 -36.80 1.39 -28.76
C GLU A 356 -36.59 2.40 -29.91
N ARG A 357 -36.24 3.66 -29.60
CA ARG A 357 -35.96 4.69 -30.61
C ARG A 357 -34.54 4.64 -31.18
N ALA A 358 -33.60 4.02 -30.46
CA ALA A 358 -32.17 4.02 -30.80
C ALA A 358 -31.67 2.72 -31.47
N GLY A 359 -32.55 1.74 -31.70
CA GLY A 359 -32.19 0.39 -32.19
C GLY A 359 -31.39 0.35 -33.51
N ASP A 360 -31.52 1.37 -34.35
CA ASP A 360 -30.83 1.46 -35.65
C ASP A 360 -29.65 2.45 -35.68
N SER A 361 -29.47 3.26 -34.62
CA SER A 361 -28.41 4.27 -34.53
C SER A 361 -27.10 3.69 -33.98
N GLU A 362 -25.97 4.09 -34.56
CA GLU A 362 -24.63 3.76 -34.02
C GLU A 362 -24.48 4.21 -32.55
N GLU A 363 -25.08 5.33 -32.18
CA GLU A 363 -25.09 5.85 -30.80
C GLU A 363 -25.84 4.91 -29.85
N GLY A 364 -26.94 4.30 -30.29
CA GLY A 364 -27.72 3.34 -29.50
C GLY A 364 -26.95 2.07 -29.22
N ARG A 365 -26.22 1.55 -30.22
CA ARG A 365 -25.33 0.39 -30.08
C ARG A 365 -24.21 0.69 -29.09
N VAL A 366 -23.54 1.83 -29.22
CA VAL A 366 -22.46 2.25 -28.32
C VAL A 366 -22.96 2.41 -26.88
N MET A 367 -24.12 3.04 -26.70
CA MET A 367 -24.76 3.18 -25.39
C MET A 367 -25.07 1.82 -24.75
N SER A 368 -25.58 0.86 -25.53
CA SER A 368 -25.85 -0.49 -25.04
C SER A 368 -24.58 -1.21 -24.59
N LEU A 369 -23.48 -1.07 -25.34
CA LEU A 369 -22.18 -1.68 -25.01
C LEU A 369 -21.52 -1.05 -23.79
N VAL A 370 -21.55 0.29 -23.68
CA VAL A 370 -21.04 1.01 -22.50
C VAL A 370 -21.81 0.61 -21.25
N ARG A 371 -23.15 0.47 -21.35
CA ARG A 371 -23.99 -0.02 -20.25
C ARG A 371 -23.63 -1.45 -19.87
N ALA A 372 -23.55 -2.36 -20.84
CA ALA A 372 -23.17 -3.76 -20.60
C ALA A 372 -21.78 -3.85 -19.94
N ARG A 373 -20.80 -3.08 -20.42
CA ARG A 373 -19.45 -2.97 -19.82
C ARG A 373 -19.54 -2.57 -18.35
N ARG A 374 -20.31 -1.52 -18.04
CA ARG A 374 -20.49 -1.01 -16.68
C ARG A 374 -21.17 -2.04 -15.77
N GLU A 375 -22.25 -2.66 -16.21
CA GLU A 375 -22.95 -3.70 -15.44
C GLU A 375 -22.02 -4.88 -15.12
N LYS A 376 -21.17 -5.29 -16.06
CA LYS A 376 -20.18 -6.34 -15.84
C LYS A 376 -19.04 -5.90 -14.90
N LEU A 377 -18.54 -4.67 -15.02
CA LEU A 377 -17.57 -4.10 -14.08
C LEU A 377 -18.14 -3.99 -12.66
N GLU A 378 -19.42 -3.61 -12.53
CA GLU A 378 -20.14 -3.58 -11.26
C GLU A 378 -20.29 -4.98 -10.67
N ALA A 379 -20.56 -6.01 -11.47
CA ALA A 379 -20.60 -7.40 -11.01
C ALA A 379 -19.24 -7.85 -10.44
N VAL A 380 -18.13 -7.51 -11.11
CA VAL A 380 -16.77 -7.76 -10.60
C VAL A 380 -16.54 -7.04 -9.28
N ARG A 381 -16.96 -5.77 -9.19
CA ARG A 381 -16.85 -4.98 -7.96
C ARG A 381 -17.65 -5.60 -6.81
N ARG A 382 -18.91 -5.98 -7.04
CA ARG A 382 -19.79 -6.64 -6.05
C ARG A 382 -19.17 -7.95 -5.55
N ALA A 383 -18.57 -8.75 -6.44
CA ALA A 383 -17.90 -9.99 -6.06
C ALA A 383 -16.68 -9.74 -5.15
N ARG A 384 -15.87 -8.72 -5.45
CA ARG A 384 -14.74 -8.31 -4.59
C ARG A 384 -15.21 -7.78 -3.24
N GLU A 385 -16.22 -6.91 -3.23
CA GLU A 385 -16.81 -6.36 -2.01
C GLU A 385 -17.42 -7.45 -1.11
N ALA A 386 -18.04 -8.47 -1.69
CA ALA A 386 -18.56 -9.62 -0.94
C ALA A 386 -17.44 -10.40 -0.22
N ALA A 387 -16.32 -10.67 -0.90
CA ALA A 387 -15.17 -11.33 -0.30
C ALA A 387 -14.55 -10.47 0.84
N GLU A 388 -14.41 -9.16 0.63
CA GLU A 388 -13.94 -8.22 1.65
C GLU A 388 -14.88 -8.14 2.87
N LYS A 389 -16.19 -8.19 2.64
CA LYS A 389 -17.19 -8.22 3.70
C LYS A 389 -17.04 -9.47 4.58
N VAL A 390 -16.86 -10.64 3.97
CA VAL A 390 -16.59 -11.88 4.71
C VAL A 390 -15.29 -11.74 5.52
N GLU A 391 -14.24 -11.15 4.94
CA GLU A 391 -13.00 -10.90 5.64
C GLU A 391 -13.18 -10.00 6.87
N LEU A 392 -13.89 -8.88 6.70
CA LEU A 392 -14.17 -7.94 7.77
C LEU A 392 -14.93 -8.62 8.92
N VAL A 393 -15.94 -9.41 8.60
CA VAL A 393 -16.78 -10.12 9.58
C VAL A 393 -15.97 -11.20 10.34
N LEU A 394 -15.13 -11.97 9.65
CA LEU A 394 -14.25 -12.96 10.27
C LEU A 394 -13.12 -12.33 11.12
N ARG A 395 -12.60 -11.17 10.70
CA ARG A 395 -11.63 -10.39 11.50
C ARG A 395 -12.28 -9.79 12.74
N ARG A 396 -13.47 -9.19 12.61
CA ARG A 396 -14.22 -8.59 13.73
C ARG A 396 -14.62 -9.62 14.78
N SER A 397 -14.97 -10.83 14.36
CA SER A 397 -15.25 -11.97 15.24
C SER A 397 -14.01 -12.63 15.85
N LYS A 398 -12.80 -12.16 15.51
CA LYS A 398 -11.49 -12.63 16.01
C LYS A 398 -11.16 -14.10 15.69
N LEU A 399 -11.77 -14.67 14.65
CA LEU A 399 -11.56 -16.08 14.27
C LEU A 399 -10.28 -16.30 13.43
N VAL A 400 -9.82 -15.27 12.72
CA VAL A 400 -8.63 -15.33 11.85
C VAL A 400 -7.33 -15.17 12.64
N ARG A 401 -7.39 -14.46 13.77
CA ARG A 401 -6.23 -14.15 14.62
C ARG A 401 -5.88 -15.38 15.45
N ARG A 402 -4.59 -15.76 15.43
CA ARG A 402 -4.08 -16.81 16.31
C ARG A 402 -4.16 -16.36 17.77
N ASP A 403 -4.69 -17.21 18.64
CA ASP A 403 -4.66 -17.03 20.09
C ASP A 403 -3.19 -17.18 20.59
N PRO A 404 -2.56 -16.12 21.14
CA PRO A 404 -1.18 -16.18 21.62
C PRO A 404 -1.04 -16.79 23.01
N ARG A 405 -2.16 -17.09 23.71
CA ARG A 405 -2.13 -17.63 25.07
C ARG A 405 -1.43 -18.98 25.11
N MET A 406 -0.34 -19.04 25.87
CA MET A 406 0.46 -20.23 26.10
C MET A 406 0.53 -20.54 27.60
N VAL A 407 0.79 -21.80 27.94
CA VAL A 407 1.02 -22.20 29.34
C VAL A 407 2.33 -21.58 29.80
N GLU A 408 2.28 -20.78 30.87
CA GLU A 408 3.48 -20.20 31.46
C GLU A 408 4.31 -21.29 32.15
N ARG A 409 5.64 -21.23 32.01
CA ARG A 409 6.54 -22.13 32.72
C ARG A 409 6.48 -21.92 34.24
N LYS A 410 6.79 -22.97 35.01
CA LYS A 410 7.05 -22.86 36.45
C LYS A 410 8.25 -21.94 36.69
N LYS A 411 8.17 -21.08 37.71
CA LYS A 411 9.28 -20.21 38.15
C LYS A 411 9.90 -20.79 39.42
N THR A 412 11.21 -20.64 39.58
CA THR A 412 11.93 -21.06 40.79
C THR A 412 11.36 -20.33 42.01
N GLY A 413 11.29 -21.01 43.16
CA GLY A 413 10.67 -20.46 44.38
C GLY A 413 9.13 -20.36 44.36
N LEU A 414 8.47 -20.72 43.26
CA LEU A 414 7.01 -20.77 43.15
C LEU A 414 6.51 -22.21 43.02
N ALA A 415 5.31 -22.47 43.55
CA ALA A 415 4.63 -23.76 43.43
C ALA A 415 4.16 -24.02 41.98
N LYS A 416 3.71 -22.97 41.27
CA LYS A 416 3.32 -23.01 39.83
C LYS A 416 3.90 -21.78 39.11
N ALA A 417 3.40 -21.44 37.93
CA ALA A 417 3.83 -20.25 37.19
C ALA A 417 3.72 -18.93 38.00
N ARG A 418 2.66 -18.81 38.82
CA ARG A 418 2.38 -17.64 39.66
C ARG A 418 2.06 -17.96 41.12
N LYS A 419 1.60 -19.18 41.42
CA LYS A 419 1.25 -19.61 42.78
C LYS A 419 2.50 -19.65 43.65
N ARG A 420 2.55 -18.83 44.71
CA ARG A 420 3.61 -18.86 45.73
C ARG A 420 3.32 -19.96 46.74
N TYR A 421 4.36 -20.46 47.42
CA TYR A 421 4.17 -21.21 48.66
C TYR A 421 3.63 -20.26 49.75
N ALA A 422 3.05 -20.82 50.81
CA ALA A 422 2.55 -20.03 51.92
C ALA A 422 3.71 -19.21 52.52
N TRP A 423 3.53 -17.90 52.63
CA TRP A 423 4.52 -17.00 53.21
C TRP A 423 4.21 -16.81 54.69
N VAL A 424 5.20 -17.05 55.55
CA VAL A 424 5.08 -16.92 57.01
C VAL A 424 5.80 -15.65 57.44
N LYS A 425 5.07 -14.72 58.07
CA LYS A 425 5.58 -13.39 58.48
C LYS A 425 6.33 -13.37 59.82
N ARG A 426 5.98 -14.32 60.70
CA ARG A 426 6.28 -14.33 62.14
C ARG A 426 7.75 -14.12 62.49
#